data_AF-A0A0C3JQD0-F1
#
_entry.id   AF-A0A0C3JQD0-F1
#
_cell.length_a   1.000
_cell.length_b   1.000
_cell.length_c   1.000
_cell.angle_alpha   90.00
_cell.angle_beta   90.00
_cell.angle_gamma   90.00
#
_symmetry.space_group_name_H-M   'P 1'
#
loop_
_entity.id
_entity.type
_entity.pdbx_description
1 polymer ?
#
loop_
_entity_poly.entity_id
_entity_poly.type
_entity_poly.pdbx_seq_one_letter_code
_entity_poly.pdbx_strand_id
1 'polypeptide(L)'
;MGMEPFLSKAEAATDHAVDLAKVLEDTKRALGKAAEWMKMSVDVSQSNAPSYSVGDMVCPYKVVSLKPNVVELKLPKTLKIHPVVNVSRVKPYKGP
;
A
#
# COMPACT_ATOMS: atom_id res chain seq x y z
N MET A 1 20.26 18.41 -58.61
CA MET A 1 20.98 19.27 -57.65
C MET A 1 20.67 18.75 -56.26
N GLY A 2 21.59 17.99 -55.65
CA GLY A 2 21.43 17.50 -54.28
C GLY A 2 22.05 18.52 -53.32
N MET A 3 21.27 19.03 -52.38
CA MET A 3 21.78 19.84 -51.28
C MET A 3 22.29 18.88 -50.19
N GLU A 4 23.59 18.91 -49.94
CA GLU A 4 24.20 18.29 -48.77
C GLU A 4 23.64 18.95 -47.50
N PRO A 5 23.19 18.18 -46.50
CA PRO A 5 22.71 18.75 -45.25
C PRO A 5 23.86 19.42 -44.51
N PHE A 6 23.76 20.74 -44.36
CA PHE A 6 24.70 21.51 -43.56
C PHE A 6 24.60 21.08 -42.09
N LEU A 7 25.66 20.49 -41.54
CA LEU A 7 25.81 20.25 -40.11
C LEU A 7 26.05 21.58 -39.39
N SER A 8 24.98 22.33 -39.10
CA SER A 8 25.08 23.47 -38.20
C SER A 8 25.18 22.97 -36.76
N LYS A 9 26.34 23.21 -36.12
CA LYS A 9 26.46 23.18 -34.66
C LYS A 9 25.73 24.40 -34.12
N ALA A 10 24.41 24.36 -34.09
CA ALA A 10 23.63 25.40 -33.42
C ALA A 10 23.83 25.23 -31.91
N GLU A 11 24.52 26.16 -31.29
CA GLU A 11 24.76 26.23 -29.82
C GLU A 11 23.44 26.12 -29.03
N ALA A 12 22.36 26.67 -29.59
CA ALA A 12 21.01 26.52 -29.04
C ALA A 12 20.54 25.06 -28.97
N ALA A 13 20.89 24.20 -29.94
CA ALA A 13 20.51 22.79 -29.91
C ALA A 13 21.27 22.01 -28.83
N THR A 14 22.51 22.39 -28.53
CA THR A 14 23.27 21.83 -27.41
C THR A 14 22.71 22.26 -26.07
N ASP A 15 22.26 23.51 -25.92
CA ASP A 15 21.64 24.01 -24.69
C ASP A 15 20.32 23.29 -24.37
N HIS A 16 19.47 23.08 -25.39
CA HIS A 16 18.24 22.31 -25.23
C HIS A 16 18.48 20.85 -24.85
N ALA A 17 19.55 20.23 -25.37
CA ALA A 17 19.91 18.86 -24.99
C ALA A 17 20.33 18.76 -23.52
N VAL A 18 21.05 19.76 -23.00
CA VAL A 18 21.44 19.84 -21.58
C VAL A 18 20.21 20.03 -20.68
N ASP A 19 19.27 20.88 -21.09
CA ASP A 19 18.02 21.10 -20.33
C ASP A 19 17.15 19.84 -20.28
N LEU A 20 16.99 19.14 -21.41
CA LEU A 20 16.27 17.87 -21.47
C LEU A 20 16.92 16.79 -20.60
N ALA A 21 18.25 16.69 -20.61
CA ALA A 21 18.98 15.76 -19.75
C ALA A 21 18.73 16.06 -18.26
N LYS A 22 18.70 17.34 -17.89
CA LYS A 22 18.40 17.77 -16.53
C LYS A 22 16.96 17.40 -16.13
N VAL A 23 15.98 17.67 -16.98
CA VAL A 23 14.57 17.32 -16.75
C VAL A 23 14.42 15.81 -16.58
N LEU A 24 15.12 14.99 -17.37
CA LEU A 24 15.10 13.53 -17.24
C LEU A 24 15.66 13.05 -15.90
N GLU A 25 16.76 13.62 -15.43
CA GLU A 25 17.33 13.25 -14.13
C GLU A 25 16.42 13.68 -12.97
N ASP A 26 15.82 14.86 -13.05
CA ASP A 26 14.88 15.35 -12.03
C ASP A 26 13.61 14.49 -11.98
N THR A 27 13.09 14.06 -13.13
CA THR A 27 11.92 13.16 -13.19
C THR A 27 12.24 11.78 -12.63
N LYS A 28 13.40 11.19 -12.95
CA LYS A 28 13.84 9.92 -12.34
C LYS A 28 13.94 10.02 -10.81
N ARG A 29 14.50 11.12 -10.30
CA ARG A 29 14.62 11.38 -8.87
C ARG A 29 13.25 11.53 -8.20
N ALA A 30 12.33 12.27 -8.82
CA ALA A 30 10.98 12.45 -8.32
C ALA A 30 10.20 11.13 -8.30
N LEU A 31 10.37 10.30 -9.34
CA LEU A 31 9.74 8.98 -9.43
C LEU A 31 10.27 8.04 -8.34
N GLY A 32 11.59 8.01 -8.12
CA GLY A 32 12.21 7.21 -7.05
C GLY A 32 11.66 7.59 -5.67
N LYS A 33 11.59 8.89 -5.38
CA LYS A 33 10.96 9.39 -4.15
C LYS A 33 9.50 8.95 -4.07
N ALA A 34 8.70 9.16 -5.11
CA ALA A 34 7.30 8.78 -5.10
C ALA A 34 7.09 7.29 -4.78
N ALA A 35 7.93 6.41 -5.32
CA ALA A 35 7.90 4.98 -5.01
C ALA A 35 8.22 4.68 -3.53
N GLU A 36 9.20 5.37 -2.95
CA GLU A 36 9.52 5.25 -1.51
C GLU A 36 8.37 5.72 -0.63
N TRP A 37 7.77 6.88 -0.95
CA TRP A 37 6.59 7.41 -0.26
C TRP A 37 5.41 6.46 -0.36
N MET A 38 5.17 5.88 -1.54
CA MET A 38 4.12 4.87 -1.74
C MET A 38 4.35 3.65 -0.85
N LYS A 39 5.58 3.12 -0.80
CA LYS A 39 5.93 2.01 0.07
C LYS A 39 5.69 2.35 1.55
N MET A 40 6.21 3.48 2.02
CA MET A 40 6.01 3.95 3.39
C MET A 40 4.51 4.13 3.71
N SER A 41 3.72 4.64 2.76
CA SER A 41 2.28 4.83 2.96
C SER A 41 1.51 3.51 3.06
N VAL A 42 1.90 2.49 2.28
CA VAL A 42 1.31 1.14 2.34
C VAL A 42 1.66 0.49 3.67
N ASP A 43 2.92 0.58 4.10
CA ASP A 43 3.40 0.05 5.37
C ASP A 43 2.72 0.74 6.57
N VAL A 44 2.48 2.06 6.50
CA VAL A 44 1.75 2.82 7.52
C VAL A 44 0.26 2.46 7.55
N SER A 45 -0.34 2.21 6.38
CA SER A 45 -1.77 1.92 6.25
C SER A 45 -2.12 0.47 6.60
N GLN A 46 -1.15 -0.45 6.51
CA GLN A 46 -1.28 -1.80 7.03
C GLN A 46 -1.09 -1.77 8.55
N SER A 47 -2.17 -1.52 9.28
CA SER A 47 -2.21 -1.95 10.67
C SER A 47 -2.01 -3.46 10.69
N ASN A 48 -0.98 -3.94 11.39
CA ASN A 48 -0.82 -5.37 11.64
C ASN A 48 -2.16 -5.96 12.10
N ALA A 49 -2.58 -7.05 11.46
CA ALA A 49 -3.75 -7.78 11.92
C ALA A 49 -3.52 -8.14 13.40
N PRO A 50 -4.52 -7.94 14.28
CA PRO A 50 -4.36 -8.30 15.68
C PRO A 50 -3.98 -9.78 15.77
N SER A 51 -2.97 -10.10 16.58
CA SER A 51 -2.64 -11.48 16.89
C SER A 51 -3.74 -12.04 17.80
N TYR A 52 -4.61 -12.87 17.26
CA TYR A 52 -5.62 -13.61 18.02
C TYR A 52 -5.07 -14.94 18.49
N SER A 53 -5.51 -15.35 19.68
CA SER A 53 -5.31 -16.70 20.22
C SER A 53 -6.66 -17.39 20.40
N VAL A 54 -6.64 -18.73 20.38
CA VAL A 54 -7.84 -19.50 20.73
C VAL A 54 -8.21 -19.18 22.18
N GLY A 55 -9.45 -18.74 22.37
CA GLY A 55 -9.96 -18.32 23.67
C GLY A 55 -10.02 -16.81 23.91
N ASP A 56 -9.41 -16.00 23.03
CA ASP A 56 -9.56 -14.53 23.07
C ASP A 56 -11.03 -14.12 22.90
N MET A 57 -11.36 -12.95 23.46
CA MET A 57 -12.68 -12.33 23.29
C MET A 57 -12.63 -11.31 22.16
N VAL A 58 -13.49 -11.51 21.16
CA VAL A 58 -13.62 -10.64 19.99
C VAL A 58 -15.03 -10.07 20.00
N CYS A 59 -15.18 -8.93 20.69
CA CYS A 59 -16.48 -8.43 21.12
C CYS A 59 -17.21 -9.55 21.94
N PRO A 60 -18.55 -9.68 22.11
CA PRO A 60 -19.09 -10.59 23.12
C PRO A 60 -18.89 -12.10 22.83
N TYR A 61 -18.10 -12.44 21.81
CA TYR A 61 -17.91 -13.81 21.31
C TYR A 61 -16.47 -14.28 21.52
N LYS A 62 -16.34 -15.58 21.79
CA LYS A 62 -15.05 -16.25 22.04
C LYS A 62 -14.48 -16.84 20.75
N VAL A 63 -13.19 -16.70 20.52
CA VAL A 63 -12.47 -17.35 19.42
C VAL A 63 -12.40 -18.87 19.66
N VAL A 64 -12.83 -19.65 18.67
CA VAL A 64 -12.83 -21.12 18.71
C VAL A 64 -11.71 -21.68 17.85
N SER A 65 -11.49 -21.11 16.66
CA SER A 65 -10.44 -21.53 15.75
C SER A 65 -9.87 -20.35 14.97
N LEU A 66 -8.63 -20.51 14.53
CA LEU A 66 -7.90 -19.55 13.71
C LEU A 66 -7.59 -20.19 12.37
N LYS A 67 -7.97 -19.51 11.30
CA LYS A 67 -7.55 -19.79 9.91
C LYS A 67 -6.67 -18.62 9.45
N PRO A 68 -5.82 -18.81 8.42
CA PRO A 68 -4.86 -17.80 7.99
C PRO A 68 -5.45 -16.39 7.79
N ASN A 69 -6.69 -16.30 7.30
CA ASN A 69 -7.37 -15.04 7.01
C ASN A 69 -8.70 -14.86 7.76
N VAL A 70 -9.10 -15.82 8.62
CA VAL A 70 -10.46 -15.87 9.21
C VAL A 70 -10.38 -16.37 10.65
N VAL A 71 -11.18 -15.77 11.53
CA VAL A 71 -11.35 -16.20 12.92
C VAL A 71 -12.75 -16.80 13.07
N GLU A 72 -12.86 -18.01 13.61
CA GLU A 72 -14.16 -18.60 13.93
C GLU A 72 -14.57 -18.24 15.36
N LEU A 73 -15.79 -17.72 15.50
CA LEU A 73 -16.34 -17.25 16.77
C LEU A 73 -17.46 -18.16 17.26
N LYS A 74 -17.52 -18.38 18.57
CA LYS A 74 -18.65 -19.07 19.21
C LYS A 74 -19.83 -18.13 19.30
N LEU A 75 -20.77 -18.25 18.37
CA LEU A 75 -22.02 -17.51 18.40
C LEU A 75 -23.04 -18.17 19.33
N PRO A 76 -23.88 -17.38 20.03
CA PRO A 76 -24.98 -17.93 20.80
C PRO A 76 -26.03 -18.52 19.86
N LYS A 77 -26.61 -19.67 20.22
CA LYS A 77 -27.65 -20.36 19.42
C LYS A 77 -28.92 -19.53 19.21
N THR A 78 -29.12 -18.50 20.03
CA THR A 78 -30.23 -17.56 19.95
C THR A 78 -30.02 -16.48 18.89
N LEU A 79 -28.79 -16.32 18.38
CA LEU A 79 -28.46 -15.33 17.37
C LEU A 79 -29.02 -15.77 16.02
N LYS A 80 -30.15 -15.18 15.61
CA LYS A 80 -30.78 -15.44 14.30
C LYS A 80 -30.07 -14.75 13.13
N ILE A 81 -29.14 -13.83 13.44
CA ILE A 81 -28.41 -13.01 12.48
C ILE A 81 -26.96 -13.47 12.52
N HIS A 82 -26.35 -13.71 11.36
CA HIS A 82 -24.92 -14.00 11.26
C HIS A 82 -24.15 -12.70 11.02
N PRO A 83 -23.53 -12.08 12.03
CA PRO A 83 -22.80 -10.84 11.84
C PRO A 83 -21.58 -11.09 10.95
N VAL A 84 -21.52 -10.39 9.83
CA VAL A 84 -20.34 -10.37 8.95
C VAL A 84 -19.51 -9.16 9.32
N VAL A 85 -18.38 -9.39 9.99
CA VAL A 85 -17.44 -8.33 10.37
C VAL A 85 -16.10 -8.55 9.70
N ASN A 86 -15.48 -7.46 9.23
CA ASN A 86 -14.14 -7.54 8.69
C ASN A 86 -13.14 -7.72 9.83
N VAL A 87 -12.44 -8.87 9.86
CA VAL A 87 -11.49 -9.25 10.90
C VAL A 87 -10.39 -8.18 11.10
N SER A 88 -9.96 -7.48 10.05
CA SER A 88 -8.95 -6.41 10.17
C SER A 88 -9.46 -5.17 10.93
N ARG A 89 -10.78 -5.01 11.05
CA ARG A 89 -11.42 -3.88 11.75
C ARG A 89 -11.86 -4.22 13.16
N VAL A 90 -11.83 -5.50 13.54
CA VAL A 90 -12.16 -5.91 14.90
C VAL A 90 -10.88 -5.96 15.71
N LYS A 91 -10.93 -5.52 16.97
CA LYS A 91 -9.79 -5.63 17.90
C LYS A 91 -10.16 -6.61 19.02
N PRO A 92 -9.22 -7.45 19.48
CA PRO A 92 -9.43 -8.28 20.66
C PRO A 92 -9.80 -7.38 21.85
N TYR A 93 -10.84 -7.78 22.58
CA TYR A 93 -11.24 -7.10 23.81
C TYR A 93 -10.26 -7.47 24.92
N LYS A 94 -9.60 -6.46 25.51
CA LYS A 94 -8.52 -6.65 26.49
C LYS A 94 -9.01 -6.75 27.95
N GLY A 95 -10.32 -6.70 28.20
CA GLY A 95 -10.87 -6.62 29.57
C GLY A 95 -10.80 -5.21 30.16
N PRO A 96 -11.40 -4.98 31.35
CA PRO A 96 -11.12 -3.81 32.19
C PRO A 96 -9.73 -3.86 32.82
#